data_AF-A0A2V5PC10-F1
#
_entry.id   AF-A0A2V5PC10-F1
#
_cell.length_a   1.000
_cell.length_b   1.000
_cell.length_c   1.000
_cell.angle_alpha   90.00
_cell.angle_beta   90.00
_cell.angle_gamma   90.00
#
_symmetry.space_group_name_H-M   'P 1'
#
loop_
_entity.id
_entity.type
_entity.pdbx_description
1 polymer ?
#
loop_
_entity_poly.entity_id
_entity_poly.type
_entity_poly.pdbx_seq_one_letter_code
_entity_poly.pdbx_strand_id
1 'polypeptide(L)'
;MATIRSRIIGKDILLRLLKITVAFFLLLLAGLSMLAEISSINTDSGASWHQHVAKTLFISLCVCSAYLLLRRPIDPVAEVYCPRCTALGEHAAAPEYGTSVSPMAWHLGGFLLSIFYSGGKQRRFRCRECGELFYSHTAVSRGYRLLFLLFVAIIVNYIWSDLSEVFGE
;
A
#
# COMPACT_ATOMS: atom_id res chain seq x y z
N MET A 1 32.68 15.71 9.41
CA MET A 1 31.28 15.44 9.85
C MET A 1 30.21 16.23 9.07
N ALA A 2 30.45 17.47 8.64
CA ALA A 2 29.46 18.28 7.90
C ALA A 2 29.04 17.73 6.50
N THR A 3 29.97 17.08 5.79
CA THR A 3 29.76 16.52 4.44
C THR A 3 28.92 15.25 4.39
N ILE A 4 28.84 14.49 5.49
CA ILE A 4 28.00 13.29 5.58
C ILE A 4 26.54 13.70 5.83
N ARG A 5 26.33 14.72 6.68
CA ARG A 5 25.01 15.26 7.02
C ARG A 5 24.31 15.86 5.79
N SER A 6 25.03 16.55 4.91
CA SER A 6 24.46 17.13 3.68
C SER A 6 24.03 16.07 2.66
N ARG A 7 24.78 14.96 2.53
CA ARG A 7 24.36 13.82 1.67
C ARG A 7 23.12 13.12 2.20
N ILE A 8 22.99 12.97 3.51
CA ILE A 8 21.81 12.36 4.14
C ILE A 8 20.58 13.24 3.92
N ILE A 9 20.71 14.56 4.18
CA ILE A 9 19.64 15.54 3.94
C ILE A 9 19.23 15.58 2.46
N GLY A 10 20.21 15.55 1.54
CA GLY A 10 19.94 15.51 0.10
C GLY A 10 19.20 14.24 -0.33
N LYS A 11 19.55 13.08 0.24
CA LYS A 11 18.89 11.80 -0.07
C LYS A 11 17.45 11.78 0.44
N ASP A 12 17.20 12.34 1.62
CA ASP A 12 15.85 12.44 2.19
C ASP A 12 14.95 13.37 1.40
N ILE A 13 15.49 14.50 0.91
CA ILE A 13 14.76 15.44 0.03
C ILE A 13 14.46 14.80 -1.32
N LEU A 14 15.45 14.14 -1.94
CA LEU A 14 15.27 13.43 -3.21
C LEU A 14 14.18 12.35 -3.10
N LEU A 15 14.21 11.56 -2.02
CA LEU A 15 13.23 10.49 -1.81
C LEU A 15 11.82 11.05 -1.56
N ARG A 16 11.70 12.22 -0.91
CA ARG A 16 10.42 12.92 -0.73
C ARG A 16 9.89 13.46 -2.05
N LEU A 17 10.73 14.11 -2.85
CA LEU A 17 10.35 14.61 -4.17
C LEU A 17 9.91 13.45 -5.07
N LEU A 18 10.66 12.35 -5.11
CA LEU A 18 10.28 11.16 -5.87
C LEU A 18 8.91 10.63 -5.47
N LYS A 19 8.62 10.51 -4.16
CA LYS A 19 7.30 10.08 -3.66
C LYS A 19 6.18 11.00 -4.11
N ILE A 20 6.38 12.32 -4.02
CA ILE A 20 5.38 13.32 -4.44
C ILE A 20 5.14 13.21 -5.95
N THR A 21 6.20 13.11 -6.74
CA THR A 21 6.10 12.97 -8.20
C THR A 21 5.34 11.69 -8.57
N VAL A 22 5.69 10.54 -7.99
CA VAL A 22 4.99 9.27 -8.25
C VAL A 22 3.52 9.36 -7.84
N ALA A 23 3.21 9.96 -6.70
CA ALA A 23 1.83 10.13 -6.26
C ALA A 23 1.03 11.07 -7.18
N PHE A 24 1.64 12.14 -7.67
CA PHE A 24 1.02 13.04 -8.64
C PHE A 24 0.67 12.30 -9.93
N PHE A 25 1.60 11.51 -10.48
CA PHE A 25 1.33 10.69 -11.67
C PHE A 25 0.21 9.67 -11.43
N LEU A 26 0.15 9.04 -10.25
CA LEU A 26 -0.92 8.10 -9.91
C LEU A 26 -2.30 8.78 -9.81
N LEU A 27 -2.38 9.99 -9.25
CA LEU A 27 -3.63 10.76 -9.21
C LEU A 27 -4.05 11.22 -10.60
N LEU A 28 -3.10 11.63 -11.44
CA LEU A 28 -3.36 12.02 -12.82
C LEU A 28 -3.88 10.83 -13.62
N LEU A 29 -3.28 9.64 -13.47
CA LEU A 29 -3.75 8.40 -14.09
C LEU A 29 -5.15 8.00 -13.61
N ALA A 30 -5.44 8.14 -12.31
CA ALA A 30 -6.77 7.90 -11.75
C ALA A 30 -7.81 8.88 -12.31
N GLY A 31 -7.46 10.16 -12.45
CA GLY A 31 -8.34 11.17 -13.04
C GLY A 31 -8.65 10.90 -14.51
N LEU A 32 -7.63 10.59 -15.31
CA LEU A 32 -7.80 10.26 -16.73
C LEU A 32 -8.63 8.98 -16.93
N SER A 33 -8.42 7.95 -16.11
CA SER A 33 -9.21 6.72 -16.18
C SER A 33 -10.68 6.93 -15.77
N MET A 34 -10.93 7.79 -14.78
CA MET A 34 -12.30 8.22 -14.43
C MET A 34 -13.00 8.96 -15.57
N LEU A 35 -12.31 9.92 -16.21
CA LEU A 35 -12.84 10.65 -17.37
C LEU A 35 -13.15 9.71 -18.55
N ALA A 36 -12.26 8.74 -18.81
CA ALA A 36 -12.47 7.74 -19.83
C ALA A 36 -13.70 6.86 -19.54
N GLU A 37 -13.94 6.48 -18.29
CA GLU A 37 -15.14 5.71 -17.91
C GLU A 37 -16.43 6.50 -18.07
N ILE A 38 -16.44 7.77 -17.63
CA ILE A 38 -17.62 8.63 -17.79
C ILE A 38 -17.95 8.81 -19.27
N SER A 39 -16.94 8.95 -20.13
CA SER A 39 -17.14 9.02 -21.59
C SER A 39 -17.69 7.71 -22.14
N SER A 40 -17.14 6.57 -21.72
CA SER A 40 -17.56 5.22 -22.15
C SER A 40 -19.01 4.93 -21.82
N ILE A 41 -19.47 5.28 -20.61
CA ILE A 41 -20.87 5.07 -20.19
C ILE A 41 -21.85 5.87 -21.09
N ASN A 42 -21.41 7.03 -21.59
CA ASN A 42 -22.23 7.88 -22.45
C ASN A 42 -22.25 7.43 -23.92
N THR A 43 -21.22 6.71 -24.39
CA THR A 43 -21.09 6.33 -25.81
C THR A 43 -21.44 4.87 -26.08
N ASP A 44 -21.12 3.94 -25.18
CA ASP A 44 -21.29 2.50 -25.39
C ASP A 44 -21.98 1.84 -24.18
N SER A 45 -23.21 1.39 -24.38
CA SER A 45 -24.00 0.63 -23.38
C SER A 45 -23.69 -0.88 -23.39
N GLY A 46 -22.76 -1.33 -24.25
CA GLY A 46 -22.41 -2.74 -24.43
C GLY A 46 -21.25 -3.25 -23.58
N ALA A 47 -20.60 -2.40 -22.77
CA ALA A 47 -19.52 -2.82 -21.90
C ALA A 47 -20.03 -3.77 -20.79
N SER A 48 -19.39 -4.92 -20.63
CA SER A 48 -19.78 -5.88 -19.62
C SER A 48 -19.55 -5.31 -18.22
N TRP A 49 -20.43 -5.64 -17.27
CA TRP A 49 -20.35 -5.17 -15.87
C TRP A 49 -18.96 -5.40 -15.25
N HIS A 50 -18.26 -6.45 -15.67
CA HIS A 50 -16.91 -6.78 -15.25
C HIS A 50 -15.86 -5.73 -15.65
N GLN A 51 -15.96 -5.15 -16.85
CA GLN A 51 -15.02 -4.12 -17.30
C GLN A 51 -15.11 -2.85 -16.46
N HIS A 52 -16.34 -2.44 -16.09
CA HIS A 52 -16.56 -1.29 -15.21
C HIS A 52 -16.05 -1.54 -13.79
N VAL A 53 -16.23 -2.76 -13.26
CA VAL A 53 -15.70 -3.15 -11.94
C VAL A 53 -14.16 -3.15 -11.95
N ALA A 54 -13.53 -3.71 -12.97
CA ALA A 54 -12.07 -3.73 -13.09
C ALA A 54 -11.46 -2.33 -13.09
N LYS A 55 -12.00 -1.41 -13.91
CA LYS A 55 -11.53 -0.02 -13.97
C LYS A 55 -11.79 0.73 -12.67
N THR A 56 -12.94 0.51 -12.01
CA THR A 56 -13.24 1.10 -10.69
C THR A 56 -12.24 0.63 -9.63
N LEU A 57 -11.90 -0.66 -9.59
CA LEU A 57 -10.89 -1.21 -8.68
C LEU A 57 -9.49 -0.64 -8.98
N PHE A 58 -9.15 -0.46 -10.26
CA PHE A 58 -7.89 0.15 -10.68
C PHE A 58 -7.77 1.61 -10.21
N ILE A 59 -8.82 2.40 -10.42
CA ILE A 59 -8.90 3.80 -9.92
C ILE A 59 -8.72 3.83 -8.41
N SER A 60 -9.42 2.95 -7.67
CA SER A 60 -9.29 2.83 -6.21
C SER A 60 -7.85 2.51 -5.80
N LEU A 61 -7.19 1.56 -6.48
CA LEU A 61 -5.80 1.19 -6.21
C LEU A 61 -4.83 2.36 -6.45
N CYS A 62 -5.00 3.12 -7.54
CA CYS A 62 -4.20 4.30 -7.83
C CYS A 62 -4.37 5.40 -6.76
N VAL A 63 -5.61 5.68 -6.36
CA VAL A 63 -5.91 6.68 -5.31
C VAL A 63 -5.34 6.23 -3.95
N CYS A 64 -5.53 4.96 -3.57
CA CYS A 64 -4.96 4.43 -2.33
C CYS A 64 -3.42 4.45 -2.34
N SER A 65 -2.79 4.12 -3.47
CA SER A 65 -1.33 4.16 -3.62
C SER A 65 -0.80 5.59 -3.49
N ALA A 66 -1.43 6.54 -4.19
CA ALA A 66 -1.09 7.95 -4.09
C ALA A 66 -1.30 8.49 -2.67
N TYR A 67 -2.40 8.10 -2.02
CA TYR A 67 -2.67 8.46 -0.63
C TYR A 67 -1.56 7.96 0.31
N LEU A 68 -1.12 6.70 0.18
CA LEU A 68 -0.04 6.15 1.01
C LEU A 68 1.31 6.83 0.74
N LEU A 69 1.58 7.27 -0.50
CA LEU A 69 2.81 7.98 -0.86
C LEU A 69 2.81 9.44 -0.38
N LEU A 70 1.65 10.11 -0.42
CA LEU A 70 1.48 11.50 0.04
C LEU A 70 1.28 11.58 1.54
N ARG A 71 0.86 10.50 2.19
CA ARG A 71 0.74 10.44 3.65
C ARG A 71 2.12 10.77 4.22
N ARG A 72 2.21 11.88 4.95
CA ARG A 72 3.38 12.14 5.79
C ARG A 72 3.58 10.90 6.67
N PRO A 73 4.83 10.54 7.02
CA PRO A 73 5.04 9.54 8.05
C PRO A 73 4.43 10.10 9.34
N ILE A 74 3.16 9.79 9.57
CA ILE A 74 2.58 9.78 10.90
C ILE A 74 3.52 8.90 11.68
N ASP A 75 4.06 9.39 12.79
CA ASP A 75 4.94 8.60 13.64
C ASP A 75 4.28 7.22 13.79
N PRO A 76 4.88 6.15 13.24
CA PRO A 76 4.21 4.85 13.15
C PRO A 76 3.93 4.26 14.54
N VAL A 77 4.49 4.92 15.55
CA VAL A 77 4.46 4.66 16.98
C VAL A 77 3.34 5.44 17.70
N ALA A 78 2.91 6.59 17.17
CA ALA A 78 2.05 7.53 17.89
C ALA A 78 0.63 7.01 18.17
N GLU A 79 0.12 6.10 17.33
CA GLU A 79 -1.26 5.58 17.44
C GLU A 79 -1.32 4.15 18.04
N VAL A 80 -0.22 3.61 18.54
CA VAL A 80 -0.18 2.22 19.02
C VAL A 80 -0.43 2.18 20.53
N TYR A 81 -1.47 1.44 20.95
CA TYR A 81 -1.76 1.18 22.36
C TYR A 81 -0.96 -0.01 22.88
N CYS A 82 -0.46 0.09 24.11
CA CYS A 82 0.07 -1.08 24.80
C CYS A 82 -1.08 -1.97 25.31
N PRO A 83 -1.08 -3.29 25.04
CA PRO A 83 -2.15 -4.18 25.53
C PRO A 83 -2.13 -4.37 27.05
N ARG A 84 -1.03 -4.03 27.73
CA ARG A 84 -0.88 -4.24 29.18
C ARG A 84 -1.15 -2.97 30.00
N CYS A 85 -0.51 -1.85 29.67
CA CYS A 85 -0.67 -0.59 30.41
C CYS A 85 -1.57 0.44 29.72
N THR A 86 -2.09 0.15 28.52
CA THR A 86 -2.92 1.08 27.73
C THR A 86 -2.28 2.42 27.38
N ALA A 87 -0.99 2.61 27.66
CA ALA A 87 -0.25 3.80 27.30
C ALA A 87 -0.28 4.03 25.78
N LEU A 88 -0.56 5.28 25.41
CA LEU A 88 -0.67 5.75 24.03
C LEU A 88 0.62 6.47 23.63
N GLY A 89 1.26 6.04 22.55
CA GLY A 89 2.47 6.69 22.02
C GLY A 89 3.78 6.37 22.75
N GLU A 90 4.88 6.87 22.19
CA GLU A 90 6.28 6.73 22.69
C GLU A 90 6.85 5.30 22.84
N HIS A 91 6.43 4.34 22.02
CA HIS A 91 7.06 3.01 22.00
C HIS A 91 8.37 3.00 21.22
N ALA A 92 9.42 2.39 21.77
CA ALA A 92 10.66 2.19 21.03
C ALA A 92 10.46 1.08 19.99
N ALA A 93 10.83 1.34 18.74
CA ALA A 93 10.87 0.30 17.71
C ALA A 93 11.93 -0.74 18.10
N ALA A 94 11.49 -1.99 18.33
CA ALA A 94 12.43 -3.06 18.62
C ALA A 94 13.02 -3.58 17.30
N PRO A 95 14.33 -3.88 17.23
CA PRO A 95 14.92 -4.49 16.04
C PRO A 95 14.24 -5.83 15.76
N GLU A 96 13.77 -6.01 14.52
CA GLU A 96 13.24 -7.28 14.05
C GLU A 96 14.37 -8.07 13.38
N TYR A 97 14.69 -9.25 13.91
CA TYR A 97 15.70 -10.15 13.38
C TYR A 97 15.16 -11.11 12.29
N GLY A 98 14.06 -10.72 11.63
CA GLY A 98 13.39 -11.55 10.63
C GLY A 98 13.76 -11.13 9.21
N THR A 99 13.98 -12.10 8.33
CA THR A 99 14.18 -11.84 6.89
C THR A 99 13.02 -10.99 6.36
N SER A 100 13.36 -9.89 5.67
CA SER A 100 12.40 -8.91 5.14
C SER A 100 11.58 -9.47 3.97
N VAL A 101 11.98 -10.63 3.45
CA VAL A 101 11.43 -11.24 2.25
C VAL A 101 11.12 -12.70 2.51
N SER A 102 9.84 -13.08 2.45
CA SER A 102 9.51 -14.51 2.44
C SER A 102 9.86 -15.07 1.06
N PRO A 103 10.66 -16.14 0.96
CA PRO A 103 11.01 -16.73 -0.34
C PRO A 103 9.77 -17.15 -1.14
N MET A 104 8.73 -17.62 -0.44
CA MET A 104 7.44 -17.98 -1.03
C MET A 104 6.74 -16.80 -1.72
N ALA A 105 6.74 -15.59 -1.14
CA ALA A 105 6.12 -14.43 -1.78
C ALA A 105 6.88 -13.96 -3.03
N TRP A 106 8.20 -14.13 -3.07
CA TRP A 106 8.98 -13.86 -4.28
C TRP A 106 8.61 -14.82 -5.40
N HIS A 107 8.48 -16.12 -5.10
CA HIS A 107 8.21 -17.14 -6.10
C HIS A 107 6.77 -17.13 -6.63
N LEU A 108 5.77 -16.78 -5.81
CA LEU A 108 4.36 -16.86 -6.20
C LEU A 108 3.78 -15.57 -6.82
N GLY A 109 4.37 -14.40 -6.56
CA GLY A 109 3.84 -13.13 -7.10
C GLY A 109 4.90 -12.08 -7.44
N GLY A 110 6.16 -12.50 -7.54
CA GLY A 110 7.26 -11.65 -7.97
C GLY A 110 7.55 -10.47 -7.04
N PHE A 111 8.18 -9.45 -7.62
CA PHE A 111 8.67 -8.27 -6.88
C PHE A 111 7.55 -7.47 -6.20
N LEU A 112 6.38 -7.35 -6.83
CA LEU A 112 5.25 -6.59 -6.30
C LEU A 112 4.64 -7.25 -5.06
N LEU A 113 4.39 -8.57 -5.13
CA LEU A 113 3.83 -9.31 -4.00
C LEU A 113 4.77 -9.29 -2.79
N SER A 114 6.08 -9.37 -3.05
CA SER A 114 7.13 -9.25 -2.04
C SER A 114 7.09 -7.89 -1.31
N ILE A 115 6.90 -6.78 -2.03
CA ILE A 115 6.76 -5.45 -1.44
C ILE A 115 5.50 -5.35 -0.59
N PHE A 116 4.35 -5.83 -1.08
CA PHE A 116 3.09 -5.79 -0.32
C PHE A 116 3.16 -6.61 0.95
N TYR A 117 3.73 -7.81 0.87
CA TYR A 117 3.91 -8.70 2.01
C TYR A 117 4.84 -8.09 3.05
N SER A 118 5.98 -7.52 2.62
CA SER A 118 6.95 -6.90 3.53
C SER A 118 6.38 -5.62 4.18
N GLY A 119 5.64 -4.82 3.40
CA GLY A 119 5.00 -3.60 3.88
C GLY A 119 3.83 -3.85 4.84
N GLY A 120 3.12 -4.96 4.70
CA GLY A 120 1.97 -5.33 5.54
C GLY A 120 2.31 -6.04 6.87
N LYS A 121 3.59 -6.36 7.09
CA LYS A 121 4.03 -7.13 8.27
C LYS A 121 3.81 -6.34 9.56
N GLN A 122 3.43 -7.06 10.62
CA GLN A 122 3.36 -6.50 11.97
C GLN A 122 4.75 -6.05 12.40
N ARG A 123 4.80 -4.92 13.11
CA ARG A 123 6.04 -4.37 13.66
C ARG A 123 6.12 -4.70 15.15
N ARG A 124 7.32 -5.03 15.63
CA ARG A 124 7.59 -5.25 17.05
C ARG A 124 7.88 -3.93 17.76
N PHE A 125 7.16 -3.71 18.85
CA PHE A 125 7.29 -2.52 19.70
C PHE A 125 7.71 -2.91 21.10
N ARG A 126 8.47 -2.03 21.75
CA ARG A 126 8.76 -2.10 23.18
C ARG A 126 8.10 -0.93 23.89
N CYS A 127 7.23 -1.27 24.83
CA CYS A 127 6.57 -0.33 25.72
C CYS A 127 7.59 0.45 26.56
N ARG A 128 7.49 1.78 26.62
CA ARG A 128 8.39 2.61 27.44
C ARG A 128 8.07 2.53 28.93
N GLU A 129 6.80 2.50 29.29
CA GLU A 129 6.35 2.44 30.69
C GLU A 129 6.53 1.05 31.30
N CYS A 130 6.03 0.04 30.60
CA CYS A 130 5.92 -1.33 31.11
C CYS A 130 7.05 -2.25 30.63
N GLY A 131 7.86 -1.82 29.66
CA GLY A 131 8.97 -2.61 29.11
C GLY A 131 8.56 -3.82 28.25
N GLU A 132 7.26 -4.15 28.19
CA GLU A 132 6.72 -5.29 27.46
C GLU A 132 6.99 -5.21 25.96
N LEU A 133 7.28 -6.35 25.34
CA LEU A 133 7.43 -6.52 23.91
C LEU A 133 6.10 -7.01 23.33
N PHE A 134 5.59 -6.30 22.32
CA PHE A 134 4.35 -6.69 21.66
C PHE A 134 4.41 -6.43 20.15
N TYR A 135 3.52 -7.08 19.40
CA TYR A 135 3.38 -6.91 17.96
C TYR A 135 2.15 -6.08 17.67
N SER A 136 2.28 -5.07 16.80
CA SER A 136 1.14 -4.29 16.35
C SER A 136 1.27 -3.88 14.89
N HIS A 137 0.11 -3.70 14.25
CA HIS A 137 0.03 -3.17 12.90
C HIS A 137 0.10 -1.64 12.96
N THR A 138 1.12 -1.07 12.32
CA THR A 138 1.18 0.38 12.06
C THR A 138 0.12 0.80 11.04
N ALA A 139 -0.24 2.08 11.04
CA ALA A 139 -1.11 2.66 10.02
C ALA A 139 -0.61 2.38 8.58
N VAL A 140 0.71 2.34 8.40
CA VAL A 140 1.36 2.00 7.13
C VAL A 140 1.12 0.53 6.75
N SER A 141 1.28 -0.40 7.69
CA SER A 141 1.04 -1.83 7.44
C SER A 141 -0.42 -2.14 7.09
N ARG A 142 -1.36 -1.41 7.69
CA ARG A 142 -2.79 -1.50 7.35
C ARG A 142 -3.05 -1.01 5.92
N GLY A 143 -2.39 0.07 5.52
CA GLY A 143 -2.44 0.60 4.15
C GLY A 143 -1.96 -0.40 3.10
N TYR A 144 -0.79 -1.01 3.30
CA TYR A 144 -0.26 -2.02 2.38
C TYR A 144 -1.16 -3.27 2.30
N ARG A 145 -1.78 -3.67 3.41
CA ARG A 145 -2.75 -4.78 3.42
C ARG A 145 -4.01 -4.46 2.60
N LEU A 146 -4.49 -3.22 2.70
CA LEU A 146 -5.63 -2.76 1.90
C LEU A 146 -5.29 -2.73 0.41
N LEU A 147 -4.08 -2.27 0.07
CA LEU A 147 -3.59 -2.28 -1.31
C LEU A 147 -3.45 -3.70 -1.87
N PHE A 148 -2.97 -4.63 -1.04
CA PHE A 148 -2.90 -6.04 -1.39
C PHE A 148 -4.28 -6.63 -1.69
N LEU A 149 -5.30 -6.32 -0.86
CA LEU A 149 -6.67 -6.79 -1.10
C LEU A 149 -7.24 -6.23 -2.41
N LEU A 150 -7.00 -4.94 -2.71
CA LEU A 150 -7.41 -4.35 -3.98
C LEU A 150 -6.71 -5.03 -5.17
N PHE A 151 -5.42 -5.32 -5.05
CA PHE A 151 -4.67 -6.02 -6.09
C PHE A 151 -5.22 -7.44 -6.35
N VAL A 152 -5.50 -8.19 -5.29
CA VAL A 152 -6.12 -9.53 -5.41
C VAL A 152 -7.52 -9.43 -6.03
N ALA A 153 -8.32 -8.44 -5.66
CA ALA A 153 -9.65 -8.23 -6.24
C ALA A 153 -9.59 -7.97 -7.75
N ILE A 154 -8.60 -7.20 -8.23
CA ILE A 154 -8.38 -6.99 -9.67
C ILE A 154 -8.05 -8.31 -10.38
N ILE A 155 -7.14 -9.11 -9.82
CA ILE A 155 -6.76 -10.41 -10.40
C ILE A 155 -7.97 -11.35 -10.48
N VAL A 156 -8.73 -11.47 -9.39
CA VAL A 156 -9.92 -12.34 -9.35
C VAL A 156 -10.95 -11.87 -10.37
N ASN A 157 -11.19 -10.56 -10.48
CA ASN A 157 -12.11 -10.01 -11.46
C ASN A 157 -11.66 -10.27 -12.90
N TYR A 158 -10.36 -10.14 -13.17
CA TYR A 158 -9.77 -10.43 -14.48
C TYR A 158 -9.93 -11.91 -14.87
N ILE A 159 -9.55 -12.83 -13.97
CA ILE A 159 -9.69 -14.27 -14.20
C ILE A 159 -11.17 -14.62 -14.39
N TRP A 160 -12.08 -14.03 -13.61
CA TRP A 160 -13.50 -14.27 -13.76
C TRP A 160 -14.03 -13.81 -15.12
N SER A 161 -13.57 -12.65 -15.61
CA SER A 161 -13.93 -12.15 -16.94
C SER A 161 -13.49 -13.13 -18.03
N ASP A 162 -12.23 -13.54 -18.00
CA ASP A 162 -11.65 -14.51 -18.95
C ASP A 162 -12.39 -15.84 -18.91
N LEU A 163 -12.70 -16.33 -17.71
CA LEU A 163 -13.45 -17.56 -17.50
C LEU A 163 -14.90 -17.45 -18.03
N SER A 164 -15.55 -16.31 -17.80
CA SER A 164 -16.92 -16.08 -18.27
C SER A 164 -17.01 -16.01 -19.80
N GLU A 165 -15.96 -15.56 -20.48
CA GLU A 165 -15.87 -15.58 -21.94
C GLU A 165 -15.73 -17.01 -22.47
N VAL A 166 -14.97 -17.88 -21.78
CA VAL A 166 -14.74 -19.27 -22.19
C VAL A 166 -15.96 -20.18 -21.94
N PHE A 167 -16.72 -19.96 -20.86
CA PHE A 167 -17.91 -20.76 -20.53
C PHE A 167 -19.23 -20.17 -21.04
N GLY A 168 -19.18 -19.01 -21.71
CA GLY A 168 -20.33 -18.27 -22.20
C GLY A 168 -20.81 -18.64 -23.62
N GLU A 169 -20.19 -19.64 -24.26
CA GLU A 169 -20.66 -20.24 -25.53
C GLU A 169 -21.68 -21.37 -25.31
#